data_AF-A0A800JYQ0-F1
#
_entry.id   AF-A0A800JYQ0-F1
#
_cell.length_a   1.000
_cell.length_b   1.000
_cell.length_c   1.000
_cell.angle_alpha   90.00
_cell.angle_beta   90.00
_cell.angle_gamma   90.00
#
_symmetry.space_group_name_H-M   'P 1'
#
loop_
_entity.id
_entity.type
_entity.pdbx_description
1 polymer ?
#
loop_
_entity_poly.entity_id
_entity_poly.type
_entity_poly.pdbx_seq_one_letter_code
_entity_poly.pdbx_strand_id
1 'polypeptide(L)'
;MDAEVLVGNLNEVGYQAWGNETTLLLYVLGDPPTVRIADLTTGGSEVVAENVGRSLNRIPNRNAWSFVEMGPPGQSWINEINIGTREVRRIISAIGGGEFHAWTPTGVLLMAMGSRIYQWDPESILESGLDLEPEVDLEPEVGVERRVGPDRRFVSDPRVVEDWRLIADLKDMDITISRIAVSPDGSKIAIVGEPLPEADR
;
A
#
# COMPACT_ATOMS: atom_id res chain seq x y z
N MET A 1 2.83 -25.61 23.44
CA MET A 1 3.09 -25.21 22.05
C MET A 1 4.56 -25.45 21.81
N ASP A 2 4.89 -26.32 20.87
CA ASP A 2 6.27 -26.50 20.42
C ASP A 2 6.53 -25.51 19.27
N ALA A 3 7.76 -25.03 19.17
CA ALA A 3 8.16 -24.08 18.13
C ALA A 3 8.67 -24.84 16.90
N GLU A 4 8.26 -24.39 15.72
CA GLU A 4 8.65 -24.98 14.43
C GLU A 4 9.03 -23.88 13.43
N VAL A 5 9.97 -24.19 12.53
CA VAL A 5 10.32 -23.33 11.40
C VAL A 5 9.28 -23.51 10.29
N LEU A 6 8.53 -22.45 9.99
CA LEU A 6 7.43 -22.51 9.00
C LEU A 6 7.91 -22.49 7.55
N VAL A 7 9.00 -21.76 7.24
CA VAL A 7 9.53 -21.63 5.87
C VAL A 7 11.05 -21.80 5.89
N GLY A 8 11.52 -23.05 5.81
CA GLY A 8 12.93 -23.40 6.03
C GLY A 8 13.92 -22.99 4.93
N ASN A 9 13.43 -22.55 3.77
CA ASN A 9 14.24 -22.17 2.61
C ASN A 9 14.32 -20.65 2.40
N LEU A 10 13.71 -19.84 3.27
CA LEU A 10 13.80 -18.38 3.22
C LEU A 10 14.68 -17.88 4.37
N ASN A 11 15.77 -17.24 3.99
CA ASN A 11 16.54 -16.40 4.90
C ASN A 11 16.05 -14.95 4.80
N GLU A 12 16.35 -14.13 5.80
CA GLU A 12 16.21 -12.66 5.71
C GLU A 12 14.76 -12.14 5.56
N VAL A 13 13.80 -12.85 6.16
CA VAL A 13 12.44 -12.32 6.34
C VAL A 13 12.46 -11.18 7.36
N GLY A 14 12.08 -9.98 6.93
CA GLY A 14 12.04 -8.80 7.80
C GLY A 14 10.66 -8.52 8.40
N TYR A 15 9.60 -8.75 7.62
CA TYR A 15 8.21 -8.51 8.02
C TYR A 15 7.30 -9.59 7.45
N GLN A 16 6.17 -9.83 8.13
CA GLN A 16 5.19 -10.82 7.70
C GLN A 16 3.76 -10.38 8.03
N ALA A 17 2.81 -10.86 7.23
CA ALA A 17 1.39 -10.79 7.54
C ALA A 17 0.70 -12.11 7.20
N TRP A 18 -0.05 -12.66 8.15
CA TRP A 18 -0.88 -13.84 7.94
C TRP A 18 -2.06 -13.52 7.02
N GLY A 19 -2.37 -14.44 6.10
CA GLY A 19 -3.60 -14.40 5.29
C GLY A 19 -4.65 -15.36 5.82
N ASN A 20 -4.21 -16.58 6.12
CA ASN A 20 -4.96 -17.70 6.69
C ASN A 20 -3.96 -18.67 7.37
N GLU A 21 -4.44 -19.82 7.85
CA GLU A 21 -3.62 -20.82 8.58
C GLU A 21 -2.40 -21.36 7.80
N THR A 22 -2.41 -21.26 6.48
CA THR A 22 -1.41 -21.86 5.59
C THR A 22 -0.70 -20.88 4.68
N THR A 23 -1.07 -19.59 4.70
CA THR A 23 -0.53 -18.61 3.75
C THR A 23 -0.05 -17.35 4.46
N LEU A 24 1.20 -16.96 4.20
CA LEU A 24 1.80 -15.71 4.67
C LEU A 24 2.22 -14.83 3.50
N LEU A 25 2.09 -13.53 3.69
CA LEU A 25 2.79 -12.52 2.93
C LEU A 25 4.08 -12.16 3.67
N LEU A 26 5.20 -12.14 2.97
CA LEU A 26 6.53 -11.93 3.54
C LEU A 26 7.23 -10.78 2.83
N TYR A 27 7.87 -9.91 3.62
CA TYR A 27 8.89 -8.99 3.13
C TYR A 27 10.24 -9.69 3.30
N VAL A 28 10.95 -9.87 2.18
CA VAL A 28 12.28 -10.48 2.17
C VAL A 28 13.30 -9.42 1.77
N LEU A 29 14.33 -9.27 2.60
CA LEU A 29 15.44 -8.36 2.37
C LEU A 29 16.17 -8.72 1.06
N GLY A 30 16.79 -7.72 0.44
CA GLY A 30 17.49 -7.84 -0.84
C GLY A 30 17.75 -6.46 -1.45
N ASP A 31 18.37 -6.45 -2.62
CA ASP A 31 18.58 -5.23 -3.41
C ASP A 31 18.10 -5.47 -4.86
N PRO A 32 16.83 -5.18 -5.19
CA PRO A 32 15.80 -4.60 -4.32
C PRO A 32 15.13 -5.63 -3.38
N PRO A 33 14.46 -5.19 -2.30
CA PRO A 33 13.65 -6.08 -1.46
C PRO A 33 12.40 -6.57 -2.19
N THR A 34 11.83 -7.70 -1.74
CA THR A 34 10.68 -8.35 -2.40
C THR A 34 9.53 -8.63 -1.46
N VAL A 35 8.30 -8.64 -2.01
CA VAL A 35 7.15 -9.30 -1.37
C VAL A 35 7.04 -10.71 -1.92
N ARG A 36 6.88 -11.68 -1.01
CA ARG A 36 6.66 -13.09 -1.35
C ARG A 36 5.41 -13.63 -0.69
N ILE A 37 4.71 -14.51 -1.39
CA ILE A 37 3.67 -15.36 -0.77
C ILE A 37 4.31 -16.70 -0.43
N ALA A 38 4.22 -17.10 0.83
CA ALA A 38 4.61 -18.43 1.29
C ALA A 38 3.39 -19.31 1.53
N ASP A 39 3.48 -20.56 1.11
CA ASP A 39 2.47 -21.60 1.30
C ASP A 39 3.06 -22.69 2.20
N LEU A 40 2.54 -22.79 3.41
CA LEU A 40 3.01 -23.73 4.44
C LEU A 40 2.65 -25.19 4.13
N THR A 41 1.68 -25.45 3.27
CA THR A 41 1.34 -26.82 2.85
C THR A 41 2.41 -27.40 1.94
N THR A 42 3.02 -26.53 1.11
CA THR A 42 4.07 -26.93 0.16
C THR A 42 5.48 -26.65 0.69
N GLY A 43 5.61 -25.77 1.70
CA GLY A 43 6.89 -25.23 2.16
C GLY A 43 7.54 -24.26 1.16
N GLY A 44 6.81 -23.88 0.10
CA GLY A 44 7.29 -23.03 -0.98
C GLY A 44 6.98 -21.55 -0.78
N SER A 45 7.65 -20.70 -1.55
CA SER A 45 7.27 -19.29 -1.69
C SER A 45 7.57 -18.76 -3.09
N GLU A 46 6.80 -17.78 -3.53
CA GLU A 46 6.96 -17.10 -4.81
C GLU A 46 7.11 -15.59 -4.61
N VAL A 47 7.85 -14.94 -5.50
CA VAL A 47 7.93 -13.47 -5.54
C VAL A 47 6.71 -12.93 -6.27
N VAL A 48 6.03 -11.95 -5.67
CA VAL A 48 4.84 -11.29 -6.25
C VAL A 48 5.03 -9.81 -6.52
N ALA A 49 6.03 -9.18 -5.89
CA ALA A 49 6.45 -7.81 -6.18
C ALA A 49 7.91 -7.58 -5.78
N GLU A 50 8.57 -6.64 -6.46
CA GLU A 50 9.94 -6.20 -6.20
C GLU A 50 9.96 -4.70 -5.88
N ASN A 51 11.03 -4.23 -5.23
CA ASN A 51 11.21 -2.84 -4.81
C ASN A 51 10.04 -2.32 -3.94
N VAL A 52 9.88 -2.95 -2.78
CA VAL A 52 8.72 -2.75 -1.90
C VAL A 52 9.08 -2.10 -0.57
N GLY A 53 8.10 -1.46 0.04
CA GLY A 53 8.14 -0.99 1.41
C GLY A 53 7.94 -2.11 2.43
N ARG A 54 8.21 -1.81 3.70
CA ARG A 54 8.17 -2.79 4.80
C ARG A 54 6.79 -3.06 5.38
N SER A 55 5.82 -2.20 5.06
CA SER A 55 4.47 -2.24 5.62
C SER A 55 3.61 -3.27 4.88
N LEU A 56 3.35 -4.40 5.53
CA LEU A 56 2.46 -5.45 5.05
C LEU A 56 1.27 -5.54 5.99
N ASN A 57 0.05 -5.40 5.46
CA ASN A 57 -1.17 -5.45 6.28
C ASN A 57 -2.24 -6.29 5.60
N ARG A 58 -3.01 -7.06 6.38
CA ARG A 58 -4.27 -7.62 5.87
C ARG A 58 -5.27 -6.48 5.71
N ILE A 59 -6.06 -6.49 4.64
CA ILE A 59 -7.14 -5.52 4.44
C ILE A 59 -8.38 -6.02 5.18
N PRO A 60 -8.93 -5.24 6.13
CA PRO A 60 -10.14 -5.62 6.84
C PRO A 60 -11.31 -5.88 5.88
N ASN A 61 -12.12 -6.88 6.22
CA ASN A 61 -13.32 -7.27 5.45
C ASN A 61 -13.06 -7.71 4.00
N ARG A 62 -11.80 -7.97 3.62
CA ARG A 62 -11.43 -8.47 2.29
C ARG A 62 -10.53 -9.70 2.39
N ASN A 63 -10.56 -10.54 1.36
CA ASN A 63 -9.60 -11.64 1.22
C ASN A 63 -8.30 -11.15 0.55
N ALA A 64 -7.66 -10.14 1.14
CA ALA A 64 -6.52 -9.47 0.53
C ALA A 64 -5.54 -8.91 1.57
N TRP A 65 -4.29 -8.72 1.15
CA TRP A 65 -3.32 -7.88 1.84
C TRP A 65 -3.09 -6.59 1.07
N SER A 66 -2.48 -5.61 1.73
CA SER A 66 -1.85 -4.48 1.06
C SER A 66 -0.38 -4.32 1.43
N PHE A 67 0.36 -3.77 0.48
CA PHE A 67 1.78 -3.44 0.59
C PHE A 67 2.08 -2.17 -0.19
N VAL A 68 3.26 -1.58 0.04
CA VAL A 68 3.72 -0.42 -0.74
C VAL A 68 4.72 -0.87 -1.79
N GLU A 69 4.47 -0.52 -3.04
CA GLU A 69 5.45 -0.57 -4.12
C GLU A 69 6.17 0.77 -4.16
N MET A 70 7.50 0.72 -4.05
CA MET A 70 8.35 1.90 -4.10
C MET A 70 8.63 2.23 -5.56
N GLY A 71 8.29 3.44 -5.99
CA GLY A 71 8.73 3.96 -7.28
C GLY A 71 9.77 5.06 -7.11
N PRO A 72 9.94 5.92 -8.14
CA PRO A 72 10.77 7.11 -8.02
C PRO A 72 10.35 7.99 -6.81
N PRO A 73 11.21 8.90 -6.34
CA PRO A 73 10.88 9.78 -5.22
C PRO A 73 9.50 10.46 -5.38
N GLY A 74 8.65 10.28 -4.37
CA GLY A 74 7.28 10.80 -4.34
C GLY A 74 6.25 10.02 -5.16
N GLN A 75 6.64 8.94 -5.84
CA GLN A 75 5.78 8.12 -6.70
C GLN A 75 5.78 6.68 -6.20
N SER A 76 5.22 6.45 -5.02
CA SER A 76 4.99 5.09 -4.48
C SER A 76 3.50 4.79 -4.47
N TRP A 77 3.12 3.52 -4.52
CA TRP A 77 1.72 3.10 -4.58
C TRP A 77 1.41 2.08 -3.51
N ILE A 78 0.22 2.20 -2.91
CA ILE A 78 -0.36 1.13 -2.14
C ILE A 78 -1.03 0.18 -3.13
N ASN A 79 -0.64 -1.09 -3.02
CA ASN A 79 -1.17 -2.19 -3.80
C ASN A 79 -2.01 -3.10 -2.90
N GLU A 80 -3.04 -3.68 -3.48
CA GLU A 80 -3.78 -4.81 -2.92
C GLU A 80 -3.33 -6.09 -3.63
N ILE A 81 -3.20 -7.17 -2.87
CA ILE A 81 -3.00 -8.52 -3.39
C ILE A 81 -4.07 -9.46 -2.84
N ASN A 82 -4.84 -10.08 -3.73
CA ASN A 82 -5.86 -11.07 -3.34
C ASN A 82 -5.18 -12.35 -2.84
N ILE A 83 -5.56 -12.83 -1.66
CA ILE A 83 -4.94 -14.00 -1.01
C ILE A 83 -5.19 -15.28 -1.82
N GLY A 84 -6.37 -15.42 -2.42
CA GLY A 84 -6.76 -16.62 -3.17
C GLY A 84 -6.28 -16.62 -4.62
N THR A 85 -6.50 -15.52 -5.34
CA THR A 85 -6.19 -15.43 -6.78
C THR A 85 -4.75 -14.95 -7.04
N ARG A 86 -4.09 -14.37 -6.03
CA ARG A 86 -2.76 -13.75 -6.13
C ARG A 86 -2.69 -12.54 -7.06
N GLU A 87 -3.84 -12.05 -7.51
CA GLU A 87 -3.93 -10.86 -8.35
C GLU A 87 -3.47 -9.62 -7.57
N VAL A 88 -2.58 -8.85 -8.18
CA VAL A 88 -2.06 -7.59 -7.64
C VAL A 88 -2.67 -6.42 -8.40
N ARG A 89 -3.16 -5.41 -7.67
CA ARG A 89 -3.67 -4.17 -8.25
C ARG A 89 -3.28 -2.97 -7.41
N ARG A 90 -2.95 -1.85 -8.07
CA ARG A 90 -2.76 -0.55 -7.40
C ARG A 90 -4.11 -0.03 -6.92
N ILE A 91 -4.16 0.45 -5.68
CA ILE A 91 -5.41 0.97 -5.08
C ILE A 91 -5.37 2.47 -4.80
N ILE A 92 -4.21 3.02 -4.44
CA ILE A 92 -4.03 4.47 -4.26
C ILE A 92 -2.54 4.85 -4.30
N SER A 93 -2.22 6.10 -4.66
CA SER A 93 -0.87 6.65 -4.49
C SER A 93 -0.54 6.83 -3.00
N ALA A 94 0.68 6.48 -2.60
CA ALA A 94 1.17 6.64 -1.24
C ALA A 94 1.49 8.11 -0.96
N ILE A 95 1.01 8.64 0.17
CA ILE A 95 1.22 10.05 0.49
C ILE A 95 2.70 10.35 0.75
N GLY A 96 3.22 11.39 0.10
CA GLY A 96 4.63 11.79 0.21
C GLY A 96 5.65 10.73 -0.22
N GLY A 97 5.22 9.66 -0.90
CA GLY A 97 6.08 8.48 -1.16
C GLY A 97 6.41 7.65 0.08
N GLY A 98 5.62 7.78 1.16
CA GLY A 98 5.82 7.02 2.40
C GLY A 98 5.56 5.53 2.24
N GLU A 99 6.16 4.72 3.12
CA GLU A 99 6.08 3.25 3.05
C GLU A 99 5.15 2.63 4.10
N PHE A 100 4.79 3.36 5.17
CA PHE A 100 4.02 2.81 6.29
C PHE A 100 2.57 3.25 6.25
N HIS A 101 1.68 2.27 6.40
CA HIS A 101 0.23 2.44 6.40
C HIS A 101 -0.42 1.52 7.42
N ALA A 102 -1.65 1.85 7.81
CA ALA A 102 -2.48 1.01 8.67
C ALA A 102 -3.93 1.04 8.21
N TRP A 103 -4.66 -0.05 8.43
CA TRP A 103 -6.10 -0.08 8.20
C TRP A 103 -6.87 -0.01 9.51
N THR A 104 -7.93 0.78 9.53
CA THR A 104 -8.96 0.70 10.57
C THR A 104 -9.82 -0.56 10.36
N PRO A 105 -10.45 -1.12 11.40
CA PRO A 105 -11.33 -2.29 11.26
C PRO A 105 -12.50 -2.09 10.28
N THR A 106 -12.90 -0.84 10.05
CA THR A 106 -13.97 -0.48 9.11
C THR A 106 -13.49 -0.36 7.66
N GLY A 107 -12.19 -0.53 7.39
CA GLY A 107 -11.65 -0.48 6.02
C GLY A 107 -11.16 0.90 5.57
N VAL A 108 -11.06 1.88 6.48
CA VAL A 108 -10.40 3.16 6.20
C VAL A 108 -8.88 3.00 6.31
N LEU A 109 -8.14 3.44 5.31
CA LEU A 109 -6.69 3.40 5.24
C LEU A 109 -6.09 4.67 5.84
N LEU A 110 -5.03 4.53 6.63
CA LEU A 110 -4.31 5.64 7.26
C LEU A 110 -2.85 5.66 6.82
N MET A 111 -2.33 6.85 6.55
CA MET A 111 -0.91 7.12 6.34
C MET A 111 -0.51 8.44 7.02
N ALA A 112 0.78 8.59 7.27
CA ALA A 112 1.34 9.82 7.80
C ALA A 112 2.36 10.46 6.85
N MET A 113 2.45 11.79 6.90
CA MET A 113 3.46 12.58 6.21
C MET A 113 3.89 13.74 7.12
N GLY A 114 5.14 13.74 7.57
CA GLY A 114 5.59 14.68 8.60
C GLY A 114 4.81 14.46 9.90
N SER A 115 4.25 15.53 10.47
CA SER A 115 3.38 15.50 11.66
C SER A 115 1.91 15.17 11.35
N ARG A 116 1.54 15.01 10.08
CA ARG A 116 0.14 14.93 9.65
C ARG A 116 -0.30 13.50 9.41
N ILE A 117 -1.54 13.20 9.78
CA ILE A 117 -2.19 11.91 9.53
C ILE A 117 -3.34 12.14 8.54
N TYR A 118 -3.37 11.29 7.52
CA TYR A 118 -4.34 11.31 6.45
C TYR A 118 -5.10 10.00 6.43
N GLN A 119 -6.34 10.07 5.97
CA GLN A 119 -7.18 8.91 5.75
C GLN A 119 -7.64 8.83 4.30
N TRP A 120 -7.86 7.61 3.82
CA TRP A 120 -8.54 7.33 2.57
C TRP A 120 -9.57 6.23 2.81
N ASP A 121 -10.79 6.44 2.31
CA ASP A 121 -11.87 5.48 2.38
C ASP A 121 -12.17 4.94 0.97
N PRO A 122 -11.81 3.68 0.67
CA PRO A 122 -12.07 3.07 -0.64
C PRO A 122 -13.55 3.04 -1.03
N GLU A 123 -14.45 2.99 -0.04
CA GLU A 123 -15.90 2.87 -0.26
C GLU A 123 -16.57 4.24 -0.41
N SER A 124 -16.00 5.29 0.19
CA SER A 124 -16.50 6.67 0.04
C SER A 124 -16.47 7.16 -1.41
N ILE A 125 -15.60 6.59 -2.26
CA ILE A 125 -15.50 6.94 -3.69
C ILE A 125 -16.69 6.37 -4.49
N LEU A 126 -17.28 5.25 -4.04
CA LEU A 126 -18.42 4.62 -4.71
C LEU A 126 -19.73 5.40 -4.48
N GLU A 127 -19.85 6.13 -3.37
CA GLU A 127 -21.03 6.95 -3.06
C GLU A 127 -21.01 8.33 -3.73
N SER A 128 -19.84 8.82 -4.16
CA SER A 128 -19.70 10.13 -4.82
C SER A 128 -20.15 10.19 -6.28
N GLY A 129 -20.59 9.06 -6.87
CA GLY A 129 -21.46 9.00 -8.06
C GLY A 129 -21.32 10.16 -9.06
N LEU A 130 -20.12 10.43 -9.56
CA LEU A 130 -20.01 11.16 -10.82
C LEU A 130 -20.37 10.15 -11.89
N ASP A 131 -21.60 10.28 -12.41
CA ASP A 131 -22.07 9.64 -13.64
C ASP A 131 -21.06 9.94 -14.77
N LEU A 132 -20.03 9.11 -14.89
CA LEU A 132 -19.36 8.92 -16.15
C LEU A 132 -20.26 7.96 -16.92
N GLU A 133 -21.22 8.52 -17.67
CA GLU A 133 -21.82 7.75 -18.76
C GLU A 133 -20.67 7.14 -19.58
N PRO A 134 -20.73 5.84 -19.93
CA PRO A 134 -19.73 5.27 -20.81
C PRO A 134 -19.78 6.05 -22.12
N GLU A 135 -18.68 6.66 -22.51
CA GLU A 135 -18.53 7.26 -23.83
C GLU A 135 -18.70 6.11 -24.85
N VAL A 136 -19.92 5.99 -25.40
CA VAL A 136 -20.24 4.99 -26.42
C VAL A 136 -19.60 5.48 -27.71
N ASP A 137 -18.35 5.10 -27.92
CA ASP A 137 -17.68 5.34 -29.20
C ASP A 137 -18.13 4.25 -30.19
N LEU A 138 -18.97 4.67 -31.13
CA LEU A 138 -19.41 3.88 -32.27
C LEU A 138 -18.25 3.75 -33.26
N GLU A 139 -17.66 2.56 -33.39
CA GLU A 139 -16.85 2.20 -34.55
C GLU A 139 -17.69 1.37 -35.55
N PRO A 140 -17.34 1.29 -36.86
CA PRO A 140 -15.99 1.49 -37.42
C PRO A 140 -15.92 2.23 -38.77
N GLU A 141 -14.75 2.78 -39.15
CA GLU A 141 -14.25 2.68 -40.55
C GLU A 141 -12.71 2.78 -40.65
N VAL A 142 -12.12 1.65 -41.06
CA VAL A 142 -11.02 1.49 -42.04
C VAL A 142 -9.76 2.38 -41.94
N GLY A 143 -8.73 1.80 -41.30
CA GLY A 143 -7.38 1.61 -41.86
C GLY A 143 -6.43 2.81 -42.01
N VAL A 144 -5.38 2.88 -41.16
CA VAL A 144 -3.98 3.22 -41.52
C VAL A 144 -3.02 2.64 -40.46
N GLU A 145 -1.89 2.09 -40.92
CA GLU A 145 -0.82 1.47 -40.11
C GLU A 145 -0.02 2.44 -39.19
N ARG A 146 0.27 1.91 -37.98
CA ARG A 146 1.50 1.99 -37.16
C ARG A 146 2.25 3.34 -37.00
N ARG A 147 2.39 3.75 -35.72
CA ARG A 147 3.72 4.00 -35.11
C ARG A 147 3.67 3.89 -33.57
N VAL A 148 4.58 3.09 -33.01
CA VAL A 148 4.91 3.07 -31.56
C VAL A 148 5.89 4.22 -31.29
N GLY A 149 5.65 4.98 -30.21
CA GLY A 149 6.61 5.93 -29.64
C GLY A 149 6.04 6.66 -28.41
N PRO A 150 6.88 7.01 -27.42
CA PRO A 150 6.52 7.09 -26.01
C PRO A 150 6.24 8.53 -25.55
N ASP A 151 5.17 8.78 -24.80
CA ASP A 151 5.08 9.85 -23.79
C ASP A 151 3.63 9.97 -23.30
N ARG A 152 3.30 9.34 -22.16
CA ARG A 152 2.41 10.00 -21.20
C ARG A 152 3.29 10.49 -20.07
N ARG A 153 3.78 11.72 -20.24
CA ARG A 153 4.36 12.49 -19.15
C ARG A 153 3.26 12.74 -18.13
N PHE A 154 3.19 11.90 -17.11
CA PHE A 154 2.54 12.26 -15.87
C PHE A 154 3.44 13.29 -15.19
N VAL A 155 3.18 14.57 -15.47
CA VAL A 155 3.65 15.65 -14.62
C VAL A 155 2.96 15.45 -13.27
N SER A 156 3.72 15.17 -12.21
CA SER A 156 3.18 15.14 -10.85
C SER A 156 2.74 16.57 -10.50
N ASP A 157 1.44 16.83 -10.62
CA ASP A 157 0.82 18.04 -10.10
C ASP A 157 0.86 17.99 -8.56
N PRO A 158 1.40 19.02 -7.87
CA PRO A 158 1.41 19.09 -6.41
C PRO A 158 0.02 19.14 -5.75
N ARG A 159 -1.06 19.14 -6.54
CA ARG A 159 -2.46 19.06 -6.10
C ARG A 159 -3.04 17.64 -6.08
N VAL A 160 -2.31 16.60 -6.51
CA VAL A 160 -2.79 15.20 -6.41
C VAL A 160 -2.61 14.67 -4.98
N VAL A 161 -3.48 15.15 -4.10
CA VAL A 161 -3.86 14.50 -2.82
C VAL A 161 -5.39 14.31 -2.85
N GLU A 162 -5.98 14.16 -4.05
CA GLU A 162 -7.43 14.32 -4.28
C GLU A 162 -8.30 13.34 -3.47
N ASP A 163 -7.77 12.14 -3.16
CA ASP A 163 -8.52 11.12 -2.41
C ASP A 163 -8.17 11.07 -0.91
N TRP A 164 -7.03 11.64 -0.50
CA TRP A 164 -6.59 11.58 0.90
C TRP A 164 -7.11 12.78 1.69
N ARG A 165 -7.83 12.51 2.78
CA ARG A 165 -8.34 13.53 3.70
C ARG A 165 -7.45 13.67 4.92
N LEU A 166 -6.98 14.89 5.21
CA LEU A 166 -6.30 15.20 6.46
C LEU A 166 -7.24 15.03 7.66
N ILE A 167 -6.80 14.31 8.69
CA ILE A 167 -7.60 14.08 9.92
C ILE A 167 -6.93 14.56 11.20
N ALA A 168 -5.60 14.71 11.21
CA ALA A 168 -4.87 15.24 12.35
C ALA A 168 -3.55 15.90 11.91
N ASP A 169 -3.11 16.92 12.64
CA ASP A 169 -1.79 17.51 12.55
C ASP A 169 -1.21 17.60 13.98
N LEU A 170 -0.11 16.89 14.21
CA LEU A 170 0.57 16.78 15.51
C LEU A 170 1.82 17.66 15.59
N LYS A 171 1.88 18.76 14.82
CA LYS A 171 3.04 19.66 14.77
C LYS A 171 3.55 20.11 16.15
N ASP A 172 2.64 20.32 17.11
CA ASP A 172 2.97 20.80 18.46
C ASP A 172 3.71 19.74 19.30
N MET A 173 3.90 18.53 18.77
CA MET A 173 4.70 17.46 19.38
C MET A 173 6.16 17.46 18.90
N ASP A 174 6.54 18.33 17.96
CA ASP A 174 7.88 18.40 17.37
C ASP A 174 8.41 17.05 16.84
N ILE A 175 7.53 16.28 16.18
CA ILE A 175 7.86 14.98 15.59
C ILE A 175 7.52 14.88 14.10
N THR A 176 8.30 14.05 13.41
CA THR A 176 7.93 13.40 12.14
C THR A 176 7.46 11.99 12.43
N ILE A 177 6.29 11.61 11.93
CA ILE A 177 5.74 10.27 12.10
C ILE A 177 6.39 9.32 11.09
N SER A 178 7.05 8.27 11.57
CA SER A 178 7.65 7.24 10.73
C SER A 178 6.84 5.95 10.65
N ARG A 179 5.98 5.65 11.64
CA ARG A 179 5.06 4.48 11.60
C ARG A 179 3.71 4.80 12.22
N ILE A 180 2.69 4.10 11.76
CA ILE A 180 1.33 4.18 12.27
C ILE A 180 0.74 2.77 12.42
N ALA A 181 -0.05 2.56 13.47
CA ALA A 181 -0.83 1.35 13.71
C ALA A 181 -2.17 1.70 14.35
N VAL A 182 -3.20 0.88 14.09
CA VAL A 182 -4.54 1.06 14.66
C VAL A 182 -4.83 -0.07 15.64
N SER A 183 -5.45 0.25 16.78
CA SER A 183 -5.85 -0.78 17.75
C SER A 183 -6.90 -1.73 17.14
N PRO A 184 -6.99 -2.99 17.62
CA PRO A 184 -7.95 -3.96 17.04
C PRO A 184 -9.41 -3.51 17.03
N ASP A 185 -9.82 -2.68 18.00
CA ASP A 185 -11.16 -2.10 18.10
C ASP A 185 -11.32 -0.78 17.31
N GLY A 186 -10.27 -0.29 16.67
CA GLY A 186 -10.26 0.97 15.92
C GLY A 186 -10.25 2.23 16.78
N SER A 187 -10.25 2.12 18.11
CA SER A 187 -10.44 3.28 19.00
C SER A 187 -9.18 4.11 19.23
N LYS A 188 -8.00 3.61 18.86
CA LYS A 188 -6.70 4.26 19.09
C LYS A 188 -5.79 4.13 17.88
N ILE A 189 -4.95 5.15 17.71
CA ILE A 189 -3.83 5.15 16.79
C ILE A 189 -2.55 5.19 17.62
N ALA A 190 -1.63 4.27 17.34
CA ALA A 190 -0.26 4.31 17.84
C ALA A 190 0.65 4.83 16.73
N ILE A 191 1.60 5.70 17.10
CA ILE A 191 2.57 6.28 16.17
C ILE A 191 3.99 6.07 16.68
N VAL A 192 4.94 5.92 15.77
CA VAL A 192 6.36 6.11 16.04
C VAL A 192 6.74 7.48 15.51
N GLY A 193 7.12 8.38 16.42
CA GLY A 193 7.58 9.72 16.10
C GLY A 193 9.10 9.82 16.26
N GLU A 194 9.75 10.46 15.29
CA GLU A 194 11.15 10.87 15.34
C GLU A 194 11.21 12.38 15.56
N PRO A 195 12.13 12.89 16.39
CA PRO A 195 12.24 14.34 16.60
C PRO A 195 12.40 15.08 15.28
N LEU A 196 11.74 16.23 15.14
CA LEU A 196 11.96 17.10 13.99
C LEU A 196 13.45 17.43 13.88
N PRO A 197 14.05 17.33 12.69
CA PRO A 197 15.42 17.78 12.44
C PRO A 197 15.58 19.23 12.91
N GLU A 198 16.76 19.59 13.44
CA GLU A 198 17.00 20.97 13.92
C GLU A 198 16.78 22.05 12.86
N ALA A 199 16.93 21.71 11.57
CA ALA A 199 16.68 22.62 10.46
C ALA A 199 15.19 22.95 10.23
N ASP A 200 14.30 22.11 10.76
CA ASP A 200 12.84 22.18 10.57
C ASP A 200 12.09 22.55 11.87
N ARG A 201 12.82 22.85 12.96
CA ARG A 201 12.29 23.45 14.21
C ARG A 201 12.24 24.96 14.11
#